data_AF-A0A8C6WXU3-F1
#
_entry.id   AF-A0A8C6WXU3-F1
#
_cell.length_a   1.000
_cell.length_b   1.000
_cell.length_c   1.000
_cell.angle_alpha   90.00
_cell.angle_beta   90.00
_cell.angle_gamma   90.00
#
_symmetry.space_group_name_H-M   'P 1'
#
loop_
_entity.id
_entity.type
_entity.pdbx_description
1 polymer ?
#
loop_
_entity_poly.entity_id
_entity_poly.type
_entity_poly.pdbx_seq_one_letter_code
_entity_poly.pdbx_strand_id
1 'polypeptide(L)'
;MSTFIIAIDFGTSFSGYAYSLSPTKDPEDPTCILLDQHGEVMAFGYKARNKYYEIHKDTAEYYYFKDFKMNLYGKPNMSTLIHALKVFSAALNFLKEDALKTIRQNTLQRVNYVASDFTWVLTVPAIWDDSARQFMREAAVQAGLVSSFTEDTLVIALEPEAASVWCKQLEPKDFIKDSGDRVKLPVGAQYVVLDCGGNTHLGRSLTE
;
A
#
# COMPACT_ATOMS: atom_id res chain seq x y z
N MET A 1 -15.00 15.67 9.28
CA MET A 1 -14.55 14.90 8.11
C MET A 1 -13.67 15.80 7.28
N SER A 2 -12.42 15.39 7.03
CA SER A 2 -11.56 16.12 6.10
C SER A 2 -12.10 15.95 4.67
N THR A 3 -11.95 16.97 3.84
CA THR A 3 -12.46 16.97 2.45
C THR A 3 -11.53 16.26 1.47
N PHE A 4 -10.32 15.86 1.90
CA PHE A 4 -9.30 15.27 1.04
C PHE A 4 -9.00 13.83 1.42
N ILE A 5 -8.72 13.01 0.42
CA ILE A 5 -8.45 11.59 0.57
C ILE A 5 -7.10 11.27 -0.06
N ILE A 6 -6.31 10.45 0.64
CA ILE A 6 -5.18 9.72 0.07
C ILE A 6 -5.46 8.23 0.27
N ALA A 7 -5.45 7.47 -0.81
CA ALA A 7 -5.56 6.02 -0.79
C ALA A 7 -4.19 5.40 -1.07
N ILE A 8 -3.73 4.51 -0.20
CA ILE A 8 -2.51 3.73 -0.38
C ILE A 8 -2.92 2.31 -0.74
N ASP A 9 -2.44 1.86 -1.89
CA ASP A 9 -2.42 0.45 -2.22
C ASP A 9 -1.11 -0.17 -1.71
N PHE A 10 -1.18 -0.88 -0.58
CA PHE A 10 0.00 -1.48 0.03
C PHE A 10 0.15 -2.92 -0.43
N GLY A 11 0.48 -3.13 -1.71
CA GLY A 11 0.61 -4.46 -2.30
C GLY A 11 1.83 -5.27 -1.83
N THR A 12 1.89 -6.55 -2.21
CA THR A 12 2.99 -7.45 -1.84
C THR A 12 4.28 -7.14 -2.59
N SER A 13 4.17 -6.95 -3.91
CA SER A 13 5.32 -6.69 -4.78
C SER A 13 5.47 -5.22 -5.15
N PHE A 14 4.37 -4.48 -5.23
CA PHE A 14 4.35 -3.06 -5.52
C PHE A 14 3.40 -2.33 -4.58
N SER A 15 3.70 -1.08 -4.30
CA SER A 15 2.85 -0.20 -3.52
C SER A 15 2.78 1.17 -4.16
N GLY A 16 1.60 1.77 -4.11
CA GLY A 16 1.33 3.05 -4.72
C GLY A 16 0.26 3.83 -3.98
N TYR A 17 -0.03 5.03 -4.46
CA TYR A 17 -1.07 5.86 -3.88
C TYR A 17 -1.81 6.71 -4.91
N ALA A 18 -3.05 7.06 -4.57
CA ALA A 18 -3.91 7.98 -5.30
C ALA A 18 -4.47 9.05 -4.34
N TYR A 19 -4.82 10.23 -4.85
CA TYR A 19 -5.32 11.32 -4.02
C TYR A 19 -6.36 12.20 -4.74
N SER A 20 -7.26 12.83 -3.97
CA SER A 20 -8.48 13.47 -4.49
C SER A 20 -8.33 14.90 -5.03
N LEU A 21 -7.12 15.48 -5.04
CA LEU A 21 -6.89 16.90 -5.37
C LEU A 21 -6.67 17.19 -6.86
N SER A 22 -6.18 16.22 -7.64
CA SER A 22 -5.95 16.37 -9.08
C SER A 22 -5.74 14.99 -9.72
N PRO A 23 -6.24 14.75 -10.94
CA PRO A 23 -5.88 13.55 -11.68
C PRO A 23 -4.39 13.59 -12.05
N THR A 24 -3.58 12.81 -11.36
CA THR A 24 -2.18 12.57 -11.74
C THR A 24 -1.95 11.08 -11.94
N LYS A 25 -0.84 10.74 -12.61
CA LYS A 25 -0.39 9.35 -12.70
C LYS A 25 -0.14 8.83 -11.28
N ASP A 26 -0.75 7.70 -10.94
CA ASP A 26 -0.57 7.04 -9.65
C ASP A 26 0.89 6.52 -9.54
N PRO A 27 1.69 7.06 -8.62
CA PRO A 27 3.07 6.60 -8.42
C PRO A 27 3.03 5.19 -7.82
N GLU A 28 3.84 4.30 -8.37
CA GLU A 28 3.97 2.92 -7.91
C GLU A 28 5.45 2.53 -7.85
N ASP A 29 5.85 2.03 -6.69
CA ASP A 29 7.21 1.60 -6.38
C ASP A 29 7.19 0.13 -5.91
N PRO A 30 8.25 -0.65 -6.17
CA PRO A 30 8.38 -1.99 -5.59
C PRO A 30 8.24 -1.97 -4.07
N THR A 31 7.53 -2.92 -3.49
CA THR A 31 7.39 -3.06 -2.03
C THR A 31 8.66 -3.65 -1.43
N CYS A 32 9.71 -2.84 -1.36
CA CYS A 32 10.96 -3.20 -0.76
C CYS A 32 11.59 -2.03 0.01
N ILE A 33 12.32 -2.37 1.05
CA ILE A 33 12.97 -1.40 1.93
C ILE A 33 14.40 -1.84 2.22
N LEU A 34 15.29 -0.87 2.31
CA LEU A 34 16.69 -1.05 2.68
C LEU A 34 16.93 -0.36 4.02
N LEU A 35 17.44 -1.10 4.99
CA LEU A 35 17.86 -0.59 6.29
C LEU A 35 19.38 -0.68 6.43
N ASP A 36 19.95 0.20 7.24
CA ASP A 36 21.35 0.11 7.65
C ASP A 36 21.56 -0.94 8.76
N GLN A 37 22.82 -1.13 9.17
CA GLN A 37 23.21 -2.04 10.28
C GLN A 37 22.53 -1.72 11.63
N HIS A 38 22.00 -0.51 11.82
CA HIS A 38 21.25 -0.11 13.01
C HIS A 38 19.74 -0.32 12.85
N GLY A 39 19.31 -0.84 11.69
CA GLY A 39 17.92 -1.03 11.33
C GLY A 39 17.23 0.28 10.95
N GLU A 40 17.96 1.35 10.66
CA GLU A 40 17.39 2.63 10.25
C GLU A 40 17.14 2.66 8.74
N VAL A 41 16.05 3.31 8.35
CA VAL A 41 15.55 3.30 6.98
C VAL A 41 16.46 4.12 6.08
N MET A 42 17.08 3.46 5.10
CA MET A 42 17.91 4.13 4.11
C MET A 42 17.13 4.53 2.86
N ALA A 43 16.24 3.65 2.39
CA ALA A 43 15.46 3.85 1.18
C ALA A 43 14.29 2.87 1.09
N PHE A 44 13.30 3.23 0.27
CA PHE A 44 12.18 2.37 -0.15
C PHE A 44 12.15 2.29 -1.70
N GLY A 45 11.46 1.29 -2.24
CA GLY A 45 11.10 1.24 -3.66
C GLY A 45 12.29 1.05 -4.59
N TYR A 46 12.23 1.68 -5.76
CA TYR A 46 13.32 1.62 -6.74
C TYR A 46 14.65 2.10 -6.17
N LYS A 47 14.63 3.10 -5.26
CA LYS A 47 15.84 3.60 -4.60
C LYS A 47 16.47 2.52 -3.71
N ALA A 48 15.66 1.79 -2.94
CA ALA A 48 16.15 0.69 -2.12
C ALA A 48 16.75 -0.42 -2.98
N ARG A 49 16.02 -0.83 -4.02
CA ARG A 49 16.44 -1.90 -4.93
C ARG A 49 17.73 -1.57 -5.67
N ASN A 50 17.83 -0.38 -6.24
CA ASN A 50 19.04 0.04 -6.98
C ASN A 50 20.24 0.15 -6.04
N LYS A 51 20.07 0.77 -4.87
CA LYS A 51 21.13 0.88 -3.87
C LYS A 51 21.61 -0.48 -3.37
N TYR A 52 20.69 -1.43 -3.17
CA TYR A 52 21.04 -2.80 -2.82
C TYR A 52 21.89 -3.50 -3.89
N TYR A 53 21.61 -3.27 -5.18
CA TYR A 53 22.43 -3.83 -6.27
C TYR A 53 23.79 -3.15 -6.43
N GLU A 54 23.91 -1.89 -6.02
CA GLU A 54 25.17 -1.13 -6.05
C GLU A 54 26.09 -1.46 -4.87
N ILE A 55 25.54 -1.87 -3.72
CA ILE A 55 26.33 -2.23 -2.54
C ILE A 55 27.12 -3.52 -2.81
N HIS A 56 28.45 -3.41 -2.78
CA HIS A 56 29.33 -4.58 -2.77
C HIS A 56 29.23 -5.31 -1.42
N LYS A 57 29.01 -6.63 -1.47
CA LYS A 57 28.73 -7.51 -0.31
C LYS A 57 29.77 -7.48 0.81
N ASP A 58 30.95 -6.91 0.56
CA ASP A 58 32.09 -6.92 1.49
C ASP A 58 32.26 -5.62 2.31
N THR A 59 31.40 -4.60 2.15
CA THR A 59 31.70 -3.25 2.67
C THR A 59 30.86 -2.74 3.84
N ALA A 60 29.65 -3.25 4.08
CA ALA A 60 28.85 -2.95 5.29
C ALA A 60 27.64 -3.90 5.43
N GLU A 61 27.17 -4.06 6.67
CA GLU A 61 25.94 -4.81 6.97
C GLU A 61 24.71 -3.94 6.66
N TYR A 62 23.82 -4.48 5.83
CA TYR A 62 22.55 -3.85 5.46
C TYR A 62 21.46 -4.91 5.45
N TYR A 63 20.22 -4.50 5.72
CA TYR A 63 19.07 -5.39 5.66
C TYR A 63 18.14 -4.96 4.53
N TYR A 64 17.99 -5.82 3.52
CA TYR A 64 17.08 -5.60 2.41
C TYR A 64 15.86 -6.52 2.54
N PHE A 65 14.68 -5.92 2.68
CA PHE A 65 13.42 -6.64 2.78
C PHE A 65 12.58 -6.41 1.52
N LYS A 66 12.04 -7.50 0.96
CA LYS A 66 11.08 -7.51 -0.15
C LYS A 66 9.97 -8.51 0.16
N ASP A 67 8.81 -8.35 -0.48
CA ASP A 67 7.65 -9.26 -0.33
C ASP A 67 7.23 -9.45 1.16
N PHE A 68 7.59 -8.49 2.02
CA PHE A 68 7.46 -8.62 3.48
C PHE A 68 6.01 -8.55 3.98
N LYS A 69 5.06 -8.16 3.11
CA LYS A 69 3.61 -8.30 3.32
C LYS A 69 3.22 -9.75 3.66
N MET A 70 3.99 -10.71 3.14
CA MET A 70 3.78 -12.14 3.42
C MET A 70 4.03 -12.53 4.88
N ASN A 71 4.76 -11.73 5.66
CA ASN A 71 5.00 -12.03 7.08
C ASN A 71 3.74 -11.94 7.96
N LEU A 72 2.67 -11.32 7.46
CA LEU A 72 1.39 -11.22 8.14
C LEU A 72 0.44 -12.38 7.81
N TYR A 73 0.84 -13.29 6.91
CA TYR A 73 0.05 -14.49 6.62
C TYR A 73 0.23 -15.54 7.72
N GLY A 74 -0.89 -16.09 8.20
CA GLY A 74 -0.89 -17.08 9.27
C GLY A 74 -0.83 -16.45 10.66
N LYS A 75 -0.10 -17.07 11.58
CA LYS A 75 0.05 -16.62 12.98
C LYS A 75 1.52 -16.37 13.29
N PRO A 76 2.09 -15.23 12.88
CA PRO A 76 3.47 -14.89 13.23
C PRO A 76 3.63 -14.73 14.75
N ASN A 77 4.81 -15.03 15.26
CA ASN A 77 5.13 -14.82 16.67
C ASN A 77 5.37 -13.33 16.99
N MET A 78 5.34 -12.98 18.28
CA MET A 78 5.50 -11.59 18.73
C MET A 78 6.82 -10.94 18.30
N SER A 79 7.94 -11.68 18.31
CA SER A 79 9.22 -11.12 17.87
C SER A 79 9.21 -10.76 16.39
N THR A 80 8.61 -11.59 15.54
CA THR A 80 8.44 -11.29 14.10
C THR A 80 7.56 -10.05 13.92
N LEU A 81 6.46 -9.95 14.67
CA LEU A 81 5.55 -8.80 14.59
C LEU A 81 6.23 -7.48 14.97
N ILE A 82 7.07 -7.45 16.02
CA ILE A 82 7.78 -6.24 16.45
C ILE A 82 8.71 -5.73 15.33
N HIS A 83 9.49 -6.61 14.71
CA HIS A 83 10.38 -6.23 13.61
C HIS A 83 9.61 -5.86 12.35
N ALA A 84 8.55 -6.62 12.03
CA ALA A 84 7.68 -6.30 10.91
C ALA A 84 7.04 -4.93 11.08
N LEU A 85 6.59 -4.55 12.29
CA LEU A 85 5.96 -3.27 12.53
C LEU A 85 6.89 -2.10 12.17
N LYS A 86 8.18 -2.20 12.51
CA LYS A 86 9.19 -1.21 12.09
C LYS A 86 9.29 -1.11 10.56
N VAL A 87 9.33 -2.25 9.87
CA VAL A 87 9.43 -2.31 8.39
C VAL A 87 8.19 -1.74 7.70
N PHE A 88 6.99 -2.11 8.16
CA PHE A 88 5.73 -1.66 7.57
C PHE A 88 5.46 -0.19 7.85
N SER A 89 5.67 0.27 9.09
CA SER A 89 5.51 1.69 9.44
C SER A 89 6.50 2.57 8.66
N ALA A 90 7.74 2.12 8.48
CA ALA A 90 8.71 2.81 7.64
C ALA A 90 8.27 2.91 6.17
N ALA A 91 7.75 1.83 5.59
CA ALA A 91 7.26 1.80 4.23
C ALA A 91 6.05 2.73 4.04
N LEU A 92 5.07 2.68 4.96
CA LEU A 92 3.92 3.59 4.95
C LEU A 92 4.33 5.04 5.14
N ASN A 93 5.30 5.33 6.01
CA ASN A 93 5.83 6.67 6.20
C ASN A 93 6.46 7.19 4.90
N PHE A 94 7.22 6.36 4.18
CA PHE A 94 7.78 6.75 2.90
C PHE A 94 6.69 7.09 1.88
N LEU A 95 5.67 6.24 1.73
CA LEU A 95 4.54 6.48 0.82
C LEU A 95 3.77 7.75 1.19
N LYS A 96 3.57 8.01 2.49
CA LYS A 96 2.96 9.23 3.01
C LYS A 96 3.77 10.48 2.64
N GLU A 97 5.07 10.49 2.92
CA GLU A 97 5.93 11.64 2.60
C GLU A 97 6.02 11.89 1.09
N ASP A 98 6.10 10.82 0.29
CA ASP A 98 6.10 10.92 -1.17
C ASP A 98 4.76 11.48 -1.70
N ALA A 99 3.63 11.01 -1.17
CA ALA A 99 2.30 11.52 -1.53
C ALA A 99 2.14 13.01 -1.20
N LEU A 100 2.49 13.43 0.03
CA LEU A 100 2.40 14.83 0.44
C LEU A 100 3.32 15.73 -0.42
N LYS A 101 4.53 15.24 -0.74
CA LYS A 101 5.46 15.94 -1.62
C LYS A 101 4.89 16.07 -3.04
N THR A 102 4.36 14.99 -3.60
CA THR A 102 3.75 14.97 -4.93
C THR A 102 2.55 15.91 -5.01
N ILE A 103 1.68 15.91 -4.00
CA ILE A 103 0.54 16.84 -3.90
C ILE A 103 1.03 18.29 -3.89
N ARG A 104 2.03 18.61 -3.07
CA ARG A 104 2.62 19.95 -2.98
C ARG A 104 3.22 20.43 -4.31
N GLN A 105 3.78 19.52 -5.10
CA GLN A 105 4.37 19.84 -6.40
C GLN A 105 3.33 20.03 -7.51
N ASN A 106 2.20 19.31 -7.43
CA ASN A 106 1.17 19.31 -8.48
C ASN A 106 -0.03 20.22 -8.19
N THR A 107 -0.18 20.74 -6.98
CA THR A 107 -1.28 21.65 -6.64
C THR A 107 -0.86 23.10 -6.87
N LEU A 108 -1.63 23.85 -7.68
CA LEU A 108 -1.36 25.27 -7.97
C LEU A 108 -1.44 26.18 -6.73
N GLN A 109 -2.13 25.72 -5.70
CA GLN A 109 -2.21 26.40 -4.41
C GLN A 109 -0.93 26.07 -3.62
N ARG A 110 -0.19 27.11 -3.18
CA ARG A 110 0.99 26.99 -2.31
C ARG A 110 0.63 26.53 -0.87
N VAL A 111 -0.42 25.74 -0.73
CA VAL A 111 -0.91 25.20 0.55
C VAL A 111 0.02 24.08 0.96
N ASN A 112 0.50 24.15 2.20
CA ASN A 112 1.32 23.11 2.78
C ASN A 112 0.43 22.11 3.51
N TYR A 113 -0.07 21.13 2.77
CA TYR A 113 -0.87 20.05 3.33
C TYR A 113 -0.05 19.17 4.26
N VAL A 114 -0.67 18.73 5.36
CA VAL A 114 -0.10 17.80 6.35
C VAL A 114 -0.97 16.54 6.45
N ALA A 115 -0.45 15.48 7.06
CA ALA A 115 -1.14 14.19 7.13
C ALA A 115 -2.55 14.26 7.73
N SER A 116 -2.77 15.14 8.71
CA SER A 116 -4.08 15.35 9.37
C SER A 116 -5.12 16.05 8.48
N ASP A 117 -4.72 16.61 7.34
CA ASP A 117 -5.65 17.21 6.38
C ASP A 117 -6.37 16.15 5.53
N PHE A 118 -5.97 14.88 5.62
CA PHE A 118 -6.45 13.79 4.78
C PHE A 118 -7.14 12.69 5.58
N THR A 119 -8.13 12.09 4.94
CA THR A 119 -8.62 10.76 5.27
C THR A 119 -7.75 9.76 4.52
N TRP A 120 -7.16 8.82 5.25
CA TRP A 120 -6.28 7.80 4.71
C TRP A 120 -7.08 6.52 4.46
N VAL A 121 -7.05 6.03 3.22
CA VAL A 121 -7.56 4.70 2.88
C VAL A 121 -6.36 3.77 2.70
N LEU A 122 -6.33 2.66 3.42
CA LEU A 122 -5.28 1.67 3.30
C LEU A 122 -5.90 0.34 2.87
N THR A 123 -5.51 -0.16 1.70
CA THR A 123 -6.02 -1.43 1.19
C THR A 123 -5.33 -2.61 1.84
N VAL A 124 -6.09 -3.69 2.08
CA VAL A 124 -5.58 -4.95 2.61
C VAL A 124 -6.22 -6.15 1.89
N PRO A 125 -5.56 -7.32 1.85
CA PRO A 125 -6.14 -8.53 1.27
C PRO A 125 -7.40 -8.96 1.99
N ALA A 126 -8.40 -9.44 1.24
CA ALA A 126 -9.66 -9.92 1.82
C ALA A 126 -9.51 -11.17 2.72
N ILE A 127 -8.43 -11.93 2.54
CA ILE A 127 -8.14 -13.14 3.31
C ILE A 127 -7.47 -12.86 4.66
N TRP A 128 -7.09 -11.61 4.95
CA TRP A 128 -6.52 -11.24 6.23
C TRP A 128 -7.57 -11.29 7.35
N ASP A 129 -7.12 -11.68 8.54
CA ASP A 129 -7.95 -11.69 9.74
C ASP A 129 -7.97 -10.32 10.44
N ASP A 130 -8.72 -10.22 11.55
CA ASP A 130 -8.78 -8.98 12.32
C ASP A 130 -7.42 -8.59 12.91
N SER A 131 -6.58 -9.57 13.24
CA SER A 131 -5.24 -9.35 13.79
C SER A 131 -4.33 -8.63 12.79
N ALA A 132 -4.31 -9.09 11.53
CA ALA A 132 -3.53 -8.47 10.47
C ALA A 132 -4.07 -7.08 10.09
N ARG A 133 -5.39 -6.87 10.12
CA ARG A 133 -6.01 -5.55 9.97
C ARG A 133 -5.59 -4.60 11.09
N GLN A 134 -5.61 -5.05 12.33
CA GLN A 134 -5.18 -4.28 13.49
C GLN A 134 -3.70 -3.92 13.42
N PHE A 135 -2.85 -4.87 13.01
CA PHE A 135 -1.43 -4.62 12.77
C PHE A 135 -1.21 -3.47 11.77
N MET A 136 -1.96 -3.43 10.66
CA MET A 136 -1.84 -2.32 9.70
C MET A 136 -2.28 -0.98 10.28
N ARG A 137 -3.29 -0.97 11.17
CA ARG A 137 -3.68 0.27 11.87
C ARG A 137 -2.54 0.77 12.75
N GLU A 138 -1.89 -0.11 13.50
CA GLU A 138 -0.73 0.24 14.32
C GLU A 138 0.44 0.75 13.47
N ALA A 139 0.71 0.08 12.34
CA ALA A 139 1.73 0.51 11.39
C ALA A 139 1.42 1.91 10.82
N ALA A 140 0.16 2.20 10.49
CA ALA A 140 -0.28 3.50 9.98
C ALA A 140 -0.16 4.61 11.03
N VAL A 141 -0.48 4.32 12.30
CA VAL A 141 -0.28 5.25 13.43
C VAL A 141 1.21 5.54 13.62
N GLN A 142 2.06 4.51 13.65
CA GLN A 142 3.51 4.68 13.82
C GLN A 142 4.16 5.41 12.64
N ALA A 143 3.62 5.26 11.44
CA ALA A 143 4.02 6.01 10.25
C ALA A 143 3.55 7.47 10.23
N GLY A 144 2.67 7.85 11.17
CA GLY A 144 2.11 9.19 11.26
C GLY A 144 1.14 9.54 10.13
N LEU A 145 0.45 8.55 9.56
CA LEU A 145 -0.70 8.81 8.68
C LEU A 145 -1.84 9.41 9.51
N VAL A 146 -2.07 8.82 10.68
CA VAL A 146 -3.04 9.27 11.68
C VAL A 146 -2.39 9.31 13.05
N SER A 147 -2.99 10.06 13.96
CA SER A 147 -2.65 10.07 15.38
C SER A 147 -3.73 9.33 16.18
N SER A 148 -3.47 9.10 17.47
CA SER A 148 -4.47 8.57 18.41
C SER A 148 -5.75 9.42 18.51
N PHE A 149 -5.72 10.68 18.06
CA PHE A 149 -6.87 11.59 18.07
C PHE A 149 -7.61 11.65 16.73
N THR A 150 -7.07 11.02 15.68
CA THR A 150 -7.60 11.07 14.31
C THR A 150 -7.69 9.66 13.71
N GLU A 151 -7.83 8.63 14.53
CA GLU A 151 -7.94 7.25 14.04
C GLU A 151 -9.22 7.03 13.19
N ASP A 152 -10.24 7.86 13.40
CA ASP A 152 -11.47 7.90 12.62
C ASP A 152 -11.26 8.34 11.17
N THR A 153 -10.12 8.98 10.87
CA THR A 153 -9.72 9.33 9.50
C THR A 153 -8.90 8.23 8.81
N LEU A 154 -8.73 7.06 9.44
CA LEU A 154 -8.13 5.86 8.83
C LEU A 154 -9.18 4.81 8.46
N VAL A 155 -9.36 4.61 7.16
CA VAL A 155 -10.22 3.58 6.58
C VAL A 155 -9.36 2.40 6.13
N ILE A 156 -9.65 1.21 6.65
CA ILE A 156 -9.10 -0.05 6.13
C ILE A 156 -10.11 -0.60 5.12
N ALA A 157 -9.71 -0.68 3.86
CA ALA A 157 -10.54 -1.16 2.77
C ALA A 157 -10.03 -2.51 2.27
N LEU A 158 -10.93 -3.42 1.88
CA LEU A 158 -10.49 -4.66 1.24
C LEU A 158 -10.12 -4.35 -0.22
N GLU A 159 -8.99 -4.90 -0.68
CA GLU A 159 -8.55 -4.83 -2.09
C GLU A 159 -9.69 -5.15 -3.09
N PRO A 160 -10.43 -6.27 -2.98
CA PRO A 160 -11.52 -6.56 -3.91
C PRO A 160 -12.72 -5.61 -3.78
N GLU A 161 -12.94 -5.00 -2.63
CA GLU A 161 -14.00 -3.99 -2.45
C GLU A 161 -13.61 -2.67 -3.10
N ALA A 162 -12.36 -2.24 -2.95
CA ALA A 162 -11.82 -1.07 -3.63
C ALA A 162 -11.90 -1.24 -5.16
N ALA A 163 -11.48 -2.39 -5.67
CA ALA A 163 -11.63 -2.75 -7.08
C ALA A 163 -13.11 -2.76 -7.52
N SER A 164 -14.00 -3.34 -6.70
CA SER A 164 -15.44 -3.37 -6.97
C SER A 164 -16.05 -1.97 -7.09
N VAL A 165 -15.68 -1.05 -6.20
CA VAL A 165 -16.14 0.35 -6.23
C VAL A 165 -15.63 1.07 -7.49
N TRP A 166 -14.38 0.85 -7.88
CA TRP A 166 -13.85 1.38 -9.13
C TRP A 166 -14.63 0.88 -10.35
N CYS A 167 -14.87 -0.44 -10.44
CA CYS A 167 -15.64 -1.03 -11.54
C CYS A 167 -17.06 -0.45 -11.66
N LYS A 168 -17.69 -0.04 -10.55
CA LYS A 168 -19.03 0.60 -10.58
C LYS A 168 -19.03 1.97 -11.26
N GLN A 169 -17.88 2.65 -11.32
CA GLN A 169 -17.75 3.96 -11.95
C GLN A 169 -17.49 3.87 -13.46
N LEU A 170 -17.09 2.70 -13.95
CA LEU A 170 -16.77 2.48 -15.36
C LEU A 170 -18.02 2.62 -16.26
N GLU A 171 -17.80 3.13 -17.47
CA GLU A 171 -18.85 3.31 -18.45
C GLU A 171 -19.14 1.98 -19.19
N PRO A 172 -20.32 1.83 -19.82
CA PRO A 172 -20.65 0.63 -20.58
C PRO A 172 -19.63 0.24 -21.66
N LYS A 173 -18.86 1.22 -22.15
CA LYS A 173 -17.80 1.03 -23.15
C LYS A 173 -16.59 0.25 -22.63
N ASP A 174 -16.43 0.22 -21.31
CA ASP A 174 -15.32 -0.42 -20.62
C ASP A 174 -15.62 -1.91 -20.30
N PHE A 175 -16.84 -2.37 -20.60
CA PHE A 175 -17.26 -3.76 -20.47
C PHE A 175 -17.51 -4.38 -21.84
N ILE A 176 -16.91 -5.54 -22.08
CA ILE A 176 -17.02 -6.28 -23.35
C ILE A 176 -17.72 -7.60 -23.07
N LYS A 177 -18.80 -7.89 -23.79
CA LYS A 177 -19.38 -9.24 -23.87
C LYS A 177 -18.61 -10.11 -24.87
N ASP A 178 -18.76 -11.43 -24.76
CA ASP A 178 -18.26 -12.39 -25.77
C ASP A 178 -18.76 -12.08 -27.19
N SER A 179 -19.94 -11.44 -27.32
CA SER A 179 -20.50 -10.97 -28.59
C SER A 179 -19.85 -9.71 -29.16
N GLY A 180 -18.94 -9.06 -28.41
CA GLY A 180 -18.36 -7.76 -28.72
C GLY A 180 -19.23 -6.56 -28.32
N ASP A 181 -20.45 -6.81 -27.81
CA ASP A 181 -21.37 -5.75 -27.38
C ASP A 181 -20.92 -5.11 -26.07
N ARG A 182 -21.04 -3.78 -26.02
CA ARG A 182 -20.76 -2.94 -24.84
C ARG A 182 -21.97 -2.90 -23.92
N VAL A 183 -21.79 -3.15 -22.63
CA VAL A 183 -22.91 -3.31 -21.69
C VAL A 183 -22.66 -2.66 -20.35
N LYS A 184 -23.66 -1.95 -19.84
CA LYS A 184 -23.66 -1.50 -18.45
C LYS A 184 -23.97 -2.67 -17.53
N LEU A 185 -23.23 -2.84 -16.44
CA LEU A 185 -23.61 -3.80 -15.41
C LEU A 185 -25.01 -3.45 -14.88
N PRO A 186 -26.01 -4.33 -15.03
CA PRO A 186 -27.35 -4.08 -14.51
C PRO A 186 -27.36 -4.09 -12.98
N VAL A 187 -28.36 -3.44 -12.38
CA VAL A 187 -28.62 -3.55 -10.94
C VAL A 187 -28.84 -5.03 -10.60
N GLY A 188 -28.13 -5.53 -9.59
CA GLY A 188 -28.16 -6.95 -9.20
C GLY A 188 -27.18 -7.85 -9.96
N ALA A 189 -26.36 -7.30 -10.86
CA ALA A 189 -25.30 -8.08 -11.50
C ALA A 189 -24.30 -8.63 -10.48
N GLN A 190 -23.94 -9.91 -10.66
CA GLN A 190 -22.85 -10.57 -9.94
C GLN A 190 -21.63 -10.62 -10.84
N TYR A 191 -20.46 -10.38 -10.26
CA TYR A 191 -19.18 -10.45 -10.96
C TYR A 191 -18.10 -10.92 -9.99
N VAL A 192 -16.99 -11.38 -10.57
CA VAL A 192 -15.81 -11.82 -9.83
C VAL A 192 -14.70 -10.82 -10.10
N VAL A 193 -14.04 -10.37 -9.04
CA VAL A 193 -12.79 -9.63 -9.14
C VAL A 193 -11.65 -10.65 -9.11
N LEU A 194 -10.89 -10.73 -10.21
CA LEU A 194 -9.66 -11.52 -10.25
C LEU A 194 -8.47 -10.59 -10.02
N ASP A 195 -7.84 -10.72 -8.85
CA ASP A 195 -6.55 -10.10 -8.58
C ASP A 195 -5.42 -11.06 -8.97
N CYS A 196 -4.66 -10.67 -9.99
CA CYS A 196 -3.53 -11.43 -10.54
C CYS A 196 -2.21 -10.65 -10.40
N GLY A 197 -2.03 -9.92 -9.29
CA GLY A 197 -0.81 -9.18 -8.97
C GLY A 197 0.45 -10.04 -8.72
N GLY A 198 1.55 -9.35 -8.40
CA GLY A 198 2.88 -9.98 -8.23
C GLY A 198 3.00 -10.89 -7.00
N ASN A 199 3.50 -12.12 -7.22
CA ASN A 199 3.91 -13.09 -6.21
C ASN A 199 2.87 -13.52 -5.14
N THR A 200 1.62 -13.82 -5.53
CA THR A 200 0.77 -14.72 -4.72
C THR A 200 1.25 -16.17 -4.87
N HIS A 201 2.52 -16.44 -4.57
CA HIS A 201 3.01 -17.80 -4.46
C HIS A 201 2.60 -18.33 -3.09
N LEU A 202 1.56 -19.17 -3.07
CA LEU A 202 1.34 -20.18 -2.02
C LEU A 202 2.49 -21.22 -2.11
N GLY A 203 3.73 -20.78 -1.89
CA GLY A 203 4.91 -21.61 -1.85
C GLY A 203 4.99 -22.28 -0.49
N ARG A 204 4.83 -23.62 -0.46
CA ARG A 204 5.21 -24.42 0.70
C ARG A 204 6.64 -24.06 1.10
N SER A 205 6.83 -23.73 2.38
CA SER A 205 8.13 -23.70 3.04
C SER A 205 8.85 -25.01 2.76
N LEU A 206 9.85 -24.99 1.88
CA LEU A 206 10.93 -25.95 1.97
C LEU A 206 11.91 -25.37 2.97
N THR A 207 11.78 -25.86 4.20
CA THR A 207 12.85 -25.85 5.18
C THR A 207 14.08 -26.51 4.57
N GLU A 208 15.20 -25.80 4.53
CA GLU A 208 16.56 -26.26 4.80
C GLU A 208 17.48 -25.06 4.98
#